data_AF-G1JLQ9-F1
#
_entry.id   AF-G1JLQ9-F1
#
_cell.length_a   1.000
_cell.length_b   1.000
_cell.length_c   1.000
_cell.angle_alpha   90.00
_cell.angle_beta   90.00
_cell.angle_gamma   90.00
#
_symmetry.space_group_name_H-M   'P 1'
#
loop_
_entity.id
_entity.type
_entity.pdbx_description
1 polymer ?
#
loop_
_entity_poly.entity_id
_entity_poly.type
_entity_poly.pdbx_seq_one_letter_code
_entity_poly.pdbx_strand_id
1 'polypeptide(L)'
;YTLAVTHGKYQEMMQEVKLNQGQSVDLSQTIAEDLTKVQGRSQEIPQPIITPNQELKSSIETPTTTQVPPITPANQPTQPDTSQMPQPQQMNPNLLNAATALSGSMQDLLNYVNAGLTKEKDGNKQIDLINEAAMAILNNEKSDIKQVNIIALAENTINNNDLTPDTKVAGVNAVLETIKNDQNTPDLEKSKMFEVTVAIALNSENLEPKQKQQMLEKAVDVGLSLKDDTSRAAAIDGITDTVIKSNLSTEDKGTMLIAVDDKVNASELSNAEKQKLLGSVLKKGVEDQVLS
;
A
#
# COMPACT_ATOMS: atom_id res chain seq x y z
N TYR A 1 39.67 -17.49 8.96
CA TYR A 1 39.89 -16.15 8.37
C TYR A 1 38.55 -15.55 8.08
N THR A 2 38.35 -14.27 8.40
CA THR A 2 37.16 -13.51 8.00
C THR A 2 37.47 -12.73 6.72
N LEU A 3 36.51 -12.62 5.82
CA LEU A 3 36.62 -11.77 4.64
C LEU A 3 36.13 -10.36 4.99
N ALA A 4 36.75 -9.34 4.41
CA ALA A 4 36.37 -7.94 4.61
C ALA A 4 35.13 -7.54 3.79
N VAL A 5 34.08 -8.38 3.84
CA VAL A 5 32.81 -8.16 3.14
C VAL A 5 31.67 -8.69 4.01
N THR A 6 30.72 -7.83 4.34
CA THR A 6 29.50 -8.21 5.05
C THR A 6 28.56 -8.98 4.11
N HIS A 7 27.67 -9.82 4.66
CA HIS A 7 26.71 -10.58 3.84
C HIS A 7 25.87 -9.70 2.90
N GLY A 8 25.33 -8.57 3.40
CA GLY A 8 24.58 -7.62 2.55
C GLY A 8 25.43 -7.08 1.40
N LYS A 9 26.67 -6.67 1.70
CA LYS A 9 27.60 -6.18 0.67
C LYS A 9 28.01 -7.26 -0.35
N TYR A 10 28.14 -8.50 0.10
CA TYR A 10 28.40 -9.64 -0.78
C TYR A 10 27.23 -9.89 -1.74
N GLN A 11 25.98 -9.82 -1.25
CA GLN A 11 24.79 -9.97 -2.07
C GLN A 11 24.65 -8.85 -3.12
N GLU A 12 24.91 -7.59 -2.73
CA GLU A 12 24.98 -6.47 -3.69
C GLU A 12 26.01 -6.70 -4.80
N MET A 13 27.22 -7.14 -4.41
CA MET A 13 28.28 -7.43 -5.37
C MET A 13 27.93 -8.59 -6.30
N MET A 14 27.33 -9.66 -5.78
CA MET A 14 26.89 -10.81 -6.59
C MET A 14 25.78 -10.42 -7.57
N GLN A 15 24.88 -9.52 -7.18
CA GLN A 15 23.83 -9.00 -8.04
C GLN A 15 24.40 -8.14 -9.18
N GLU A 16 25.39 -7.27 -8.89
CA GLU A 16 26.09 -6.48 -9.89
C GLU A 16 26.90 -7.36 -10.86
N VAL A 17 27.54 -8.41 -10.37
CA VAL A 17 28.27 -9.38 -11.21
C VAL A 17 27.31 -10.11 -12.15
N LYS A 18 26.13 -10.49 -11.67
CA LYS A 18 25.09 -11.14 -12.49
C LYS A 18 24.55 -10.20 -13.57
N LEU A 19 24.30 -8.93 -13.23
CA LEU A 19 23.82 -7.91 -14.17
C LEU A 19 24.81 -7.69 -15.31
N ASN A 20 26.11 -7.73 -15.00
CA ASN A 20 27.18 -7.54 -15.97
C ASN A 20 27.64 -8.85 -16.65
N GLN A 21 26.83 -9.91 -16.58
CA GLN A 21 27.13 -11.23 -17.17
C GLN A 21 28.49 -11.82 -16.75
N GLY A 22 28.93 -11.50 -15.53
CA GLY A 22 30.15 -12.08 -14.96
C GLY A 22 29.98 -13.56 -14.61
N GLN A 23 31.11 -14.25 -14.43
CA GLN A 23 31.13 -15.71 -14.25
C GLN A 23 30.98 -16.17 -12.79
N SER A 24 30.91 -15.26 -11.82
CA SER A 24 30.80 -15.64 -10.41
C SER A 24 29.41 -16.20 -10.09
N VAL A 25 29.38 -17.29 -9.33
CA VAL A 25 28.17 -17.95 -8.86
C VAL A 25 28.16 -17.92 -7.33
N ASP A 26 27.02 -17.57 -6.73
CA ASP A 26 26.88 -17.54 -5.28
C ASP A 26 26.86 -18.99 -4.74
N LEU A 27 27.83 -19.30 -3.90
CA LEU A 27 27.95 -20.58 -3.18
C LEU A 27 27.98 -20.35 -1.66
N SER A 28 27.64 -19.15 -1.21
CA SER A 28 27.63 -18.80 0.21
C SER A 28 26.49 -19.47 0.95
N GLN A 29 26.72 -19.80 2.22
CA GLN A 29 25.71 -20.32 3.13
C GLN A 29 25.66 -19.41 4.36
N THR A 30 24.45 -19.03 4.77
CA THR A 30 24.27 -18.25 5.99
C THR A 30 24.31 -19.19 7.18
N ILE A 31 25.35 -19.07 8.00
CA ILE A 31 25.47 -19.76 9.27
C ILE A 31 24.95 -18.81 10.35
N ALA A 32 23.89 -19.21 11.05
CA ALA A 32 23.40 -18.47 12.20
C ALA A 32 24.21 -18.84 13.45
N GLU A 33 24.81 -17.85 14.09
CA GLU A 33 25.45 -18.01 15.41
C GLU A 33 24.46 -17.58 16.50
N ASP A 34 24.19 -18.46 17.46
CA ASP A 34 23.38 -18.14 18.65
C ASP A 34 24.20 -17.25 19.60
N LEU A 35 23.97 -15.93 19.52
CA LEU A 35 24.66 -14.93 20.33
C LEU A 35 24.15 -14.86 21.79
N THR A 36 23.15 -15.66 22.18
CA THR A 36 22.57 -15.61 23.54
C THR A 36 23.42 -16.33 24.60
N LYS A 37 24.48 -17.05 24.20
CA LYS A 37 25.34 -17.84 25.10
C LYS A 37 26.66 -17.19 25.54
N VAL A 38 26.85 -15.88 25.38
CA VAL A 38 28.12 -15.24 25.80
C VAL A 38 28.00 -14.64 27.22
N GLN A 39 27.83 -15.50 28.22
CA GLN A 39 28.24 -15.16 29.59
C GLN A 39 28.70 -16.41 30.35
N GLY A 40 30.03 -16.60 30.43
CA GLY A 40 30.67 -17.57 31.31
C GLY A 40 31.44 -18.68 30.58
N ARG A 41 32.73 -18.83 30.92
CA ARG A 41 33.68 -19.83 30.38
C ARG A 41 33.12 -21.26 30.36
N SER A 42 33.06 -21.88 29.19
CA SER A 42 33.75 -23.14 28.86
C SER A 42 33.54 -23.50 27.39
N GLN A 43 34.53 -24.19 26.82
CA GLN A 43 34.61 -24.62 25.42
C GLN A 43 33.45 -25.55 25.05
N GLU A 44 32.41 -25.03 24.41
CA GLU A 44 31.57 -25.80 23.49
C GLU A 44 31.50 -25.03 22.19
N ILE A 45 32.06 -25.63 21.13
CA ILE A 45 31.96 -25.13 19.77
C ILE A 45 30.46 -25.20 19.41
N PRO A 46 29.79 -24.07 19.15
CA PRO A 46 28.41 -24.08 18.68
C PRO A 46 28.36 -24.84 17.35
N GLN A 47 27.53 -25.88 17.26
CA GLN A 47 27.34 -26.57 15.98
C GLN A 47 26.59 -25.64 15.03
N PRO A 48 27.12 -25.38 13.82
CA PRO A 48 26.43 -24.54 12.84
C PRO A 48 25.14 -25.24 12.40
N ILE A 49 24.02 -24.52 12.47
CA ILE A 49 22.76 -24.98 11.88
C ILE A 49 22.88 -24.76 10.37
N ILE A 50 23.18 -25.83 9.64
CA ILE A 50 23.28 -25.82 8.17
C ILE A 50 21.87 -25.98 7.60
N THR A 51 21.39 -24.98 6.87
CA THR A 51 20.16 -25.10 6.07
C THR A 51 20.57 -25.47 4.64
N PRO A 52 20.26 -26.67 4.12
CA PRO A 52 20.60 -27.02 2.76
C PRO A 52 19.74 -26.24 1.77
N ASN A 53 20.36 -25.67 0.73
CA ASN A 53 19.67 -25.08 -0.41
C ASN A 53 18.79 -26.15 -1.07
N GLN A 54 17.51 -25.83 -1.31
CA GLN A 54 16.63 -26.67 -2.12
C GLN A 54 17.25 -26.86 -3.51
N GLU A 55 17.41 -28.11 -3.91
CA GLU A 55 17.98 -28.53 -5.19
C GLU A 55 17.22 -27.89 -6.37
N LEU A 56 17.90 -27.04 -7.14
CA LEU A 56 17.47 -26.67 -8.48
C LEU A 56 17.60 -27.92 -9.37
N LYS A 57 16.49 -28.65 -9.56
CA LYS A 57 16.41 -29.66 -10.63
C LYS A 57 16.41 -28.95 -11.98
N SER A 58 17.53 -29.10 -12.67
CA SER A 58 17.70 -28.78 -14.08
C SER A 58 16.72 -29.61 -14.94
N SER A 59 15.98 -28.95 -15.81
CA SER A 59 15.46 -29.56 -17.05
C SER A 59 15.48 -28.51 -18.13
N ILE A 60 16.51 -28.62 -18.96
CA ILE A 60 16.66 -27.97 -20.25
C ILE A 60 15.80 -28.79 -21.22
N GLU A 61 14.75 -28.20 -21.79
CA GLU A 61 14.21 -28.63 -23.08
C GLU A 61 14.22 -27.45 -24.04
N THR A 62 14.71 -27.76 -25.24
CA THR A 62 15.12 -26.89 -26.34
C THR A 62 13.95 -26.30 -27.14
N PRO A 63 14.16 -25.17 -27.87
CA PRO A 63 13.11 -24.48 -28.59
C PRO A 63 12.87 -25.11 -29.98
N THR A 64 11.62 -25.35 -30.35
CA THR A 64 11.23 -25.62 -31.74
C THR A 64 10.40 -24.48 -32.31
N THR A 65 10.81 -24.07 -33.50
CA THR A 65 10.36 -22.93 -34.29
C THR A 65 9.10 -23.24 -35.12
N THR A 66 8.47 -22.16 -35.57
CA THR A 66 7.73 -21.97 -36.85
C THR A 66 6.24 -22.36 -36.93
N GLN A 67 5.33 -21.36 -36.93
CA GLN A 67 4.61 -20.85 -38.12
C GLN A 67 3.29 -20.13 -37.76
N VAL A 68 3.09 -18.96 -38.37
CA VAL A 68 1.79 -18.37 -38.79
C VAL A 68 2.06 -17.68 -40.15
N PRO A 69 1.09 -17.35 -41.04
CA PRO A 69 -0.36 -17.63 -41.08
C PRO A 69 -0.85 -18.07 -42.51
N PRO A 70 -2.18 -18.12 -42.78
CA PRO A 70 -2.72 -17.08 -43.67
C PRO A 70 -4.13 -16.54 -43.28
N ILE A 71 -4.61 -15.60 -44.10
CA ILE A 71 -5.48 -14.44 -43.84
C ILE A 71 -6.83 -14.50 -44.61
N THR A 72 -7.96 -14.16 -43.94
CA THR A 72 -9.23 -13.45 -44.36
C THR A 72 -10.15 -14.01 -45.50
N PRO A 73 -11.43 -13.56 -45.72
CA PRO A 73 -12.33 -12.60 -45.00
C PRO A 73 -13.88 -12.91 -44.90
N ALA A 74 -14.58 -12.02 -44.17
CA ALA A 74 -15.97 -11.48 -44.36
C ALA A 74 -17.22 -12.24 -43.85
N ASN A 75 -17.90 -11.71 -42.81
CA ASN A 75 -19.18 -10.97 -42.92
C ASN A 75 -19.72 -10.51 -41.54
N GLN A 76 -20.31 -9.31 -41.54
CA GLN A 76 -20.72 -8.44 -40.42
C GLN A 76 -22.23 -8.67 -40.06
N PRO A 77 -22.87 -7.89 -39.15
CA PRO A 77 -22.88 -7.98 -37.69
C PRO A 77 -24.26 -8.39 -37.10
N THR A 78 -24.30 -8.79 -35.83
CA THR A 78 -25.48 -8.59 -34.96
C THR A 78 -25.06 -8.51 -33.50
N GLN A 79 -25.29 -7.34 -32.87
CA GLN A 79 -25.35 -7.15 -31.41
C GLN A 79 -26.56 -7.93 -30.84
N PRO A 80 -26.50 -8.27 -29.54
CA PRO A 80 -27.30 -7.48 -28.61
C PRO A 80 -26.49 -6.97 -27.41
N ASP A 81 -26.89 -5.79 -26.94
CA ASP A 81 -26.50 -5.21 -25.67
C ASP A 81 -26.74 -6.18 -24.50
N THR A 82 -25.68 -6.43 -23.74
CA THR A 82 -25.80 -6.73 -22.32
C THR A 82 -24.86 -5.80 -21.59
N SER A 83 -25.44 -4.97 -20.71
CA SER A 83 -24.76 -4.15 -19.72
C SER A 83 -23.67 -4.95 -19.00
N GLN A 84 -22.43 -4.81 -19.45
CA GLN A 84 -21.27 -5.22 -18.70
C GLN A 84 -20.87 -4.04 -17.82
N MET A 85 -20.88 -4.25 -16.50
CA MET A 85 -20.08 -3.46 -15.59
C MET A 85 -18.66 -3.34 -16.18
N PRO A 86 -17.98 -2.17 -16.07
CA PRO A 86 -16.60 -2.10 -16.49
C PRO A 86 -15.81 -3.19 -15.77
N GLN A 87 -15.30 -4.15 -16.55
CA GLN A 87 -14.31 -5.09 -16.05
C GLN A 87 -13.16 -4.28 -15.46
N PRO A 88 -12.57 -4.70 -14.33
CA PRO A 88 -11.35 -4.09 -13.85
C PRO A 88 -10.34 -4.13 -15.01
N GLN A 89 -9.86 -2.95 -15.42
CA GLN A 89 -8.85 -2.84 -16.46
C GLN A 89 -7.74 -3.84 -16.16
N GLN A 90 -7.32 -4.58 -17.18
CA GLN A 90 -6.20 -5.51 -17.04
C GLN A 90 -5.00 -4.72 -16.49
N MET A 91 -4.64 -5.03 -15.25
CA MET A 91 -3.46 -4.48 -14.56
C MET A 91 -2.27 -4.57 -15.52
N ASN A 92 -1.55 -3.46 -15.72
CA ASN A 92 -0.44 -3.45 -16.66
C ASN A 92 0.56 -4.57 -16.28
N PRO A 93 0.88 -5.51 -17.18
CA PRO A 93 1.77 -6.64 -16.88
C PRO A 93 3.11 -6.20 -16.29
N ASN A 94 3.61 -5.02 -16.65
CA ASN A 94 4.84 -4.46 -16.10
C ASN A 94 4.71 -4.05 -14.62
N LEU A 95 3.51 -3.60 -14.21
CA LEU A 95 3.21 -3.15 -12.85
C LEU A 95 2.96 -4.35 -11.92
N LEU A 96 2.34 -5.42 -12.44
CA LEU A 96 2.23 -6.70 -11.74
C LEU A 96 3.57 -7.44 -11.65
N ASN A 97 4.42 -7.36 -12.69
CA ASN A 97 5.79 -7.90 -12.64
C ASN A 97 6.69 -7.12 -11.68
N ALA A 98 6.58 -5.79 -11.62
CA ALA A 98 7.19 -4.96 -10.58
C ALA A 98 6.63 -5.36 -9.21
N ALA A 99 5.30 -5.38 -9.07
CA ALA A 99 4.44 -6.07 -8.11
C ALA A 99 4.98 -7.36 -7.46
N THR A 100 5.44 -8.25 -8.33
CA THR A 100 5.84 -9.62 -8.00
C THR A 100 7.35 -9.71 -7.72
N ALA A 101 8.16 -8.84 -8.33
CA ALA A 101 9.59 -8.69 -8.02
C ALA A 101 9.81 -7.93 -6.69
N LEU A 102 8.95 -6.96 -6.36
CA LEU A 102 8.15 -6.87 -5.14
C LEU A 102 8.81 -7.02 -3.77
N SER A 103 9.28 -8.24 -3.48
CA SER A 103 9.89 -8.58 -2.19
C SER A 103 11.25 -7.89 -1.98
N GLY A 104 11.74 -7.11 -2.97
CA GLY A 104 13.07 -6.48 -2.95
C GLY A 104 13.14 -4.95 -2.78
N SER A 105 12.23 -4.12 -3.33
CA SER A 105 12.38 -2.66 -3.23
C SER A 105 11.09 -1.87 -3.55
N MET A 106 10.33 -1.49 -2.52
CA MET A 106 9.22 -0.52 -2.64
C MET A 106 9.65 0.77 -3.34
N GLN A 107 10.92 1.16 -3.20
CA GLN A 107 11.47 2.34 -3.84
C GLN A 107 11.42 2.26 -5.37
N ASP A 108 11.60 1.08 -5.96
CA ASP A 108 11.54 0.91 -7.41
C ASP A 108 10.12 1.07 -7.94
N LEU A 109 9.12 0.58 -7.20
CA LEU A 109 7.71 0.83 -7.53
C LEU A 109 7.40 2.32 -7.44
N LEU A 110 7.81 3.01 -6.37
CA LEU A 110 7.61 4.44 -6.25
C LEU A 110 8.31 5.21 -7.39
N ASN A 111 9.52 4.82 -7.76
CA ASN A 111 10.24 5.41 -8.88
C ASN A 111 9.49 5.19 -10.21
N TYR A 112 8.96 3.99 -10.44
CA TYR A 112 8.15 3.68 -11.62
C TYR A 112 6.86 4.50 -11.67
N VAL A 113 6.12 4.55 -10.54
CA VAL A 113 4.91 5.35 -10.40
C VAL A 113 5.23 6.81 -10.67
N ASN A 114 6.23 7.39 -9.98
CA ASN A 114 6.64 8.77 -10.19
C ASN A 114 7.00 9.05 -11.67
N ALA A 115 7.79 8.18 -12.31
CA ALA A 115 8.14 8.34 -13.72
C ALA A 115 6.90 8.30 -14.63
N GLY A 116 5.89 7.50 -14.30
CA GLY A 116 4.59 7.48 -14.98
C GLY A 116 3.81 8.77 -14.75
N LEU A 117 3.70 9.23 -13.50
CA LEU A 117 3.01 10.46 -13.12
C LEU A 117 3.64 11.72 -13.72
N THR A 118 4.96 11.75 -13.90
CA THR A 118 5.65 12.85 -14.59
C THR A 118 5.29 12.89 -16.08
N LYS A 119 5.21 11.73 -16.73
CA LYS A 119 4.95 11.60 -18.18
C LYS A 119 3.49 11.83 -18.55
N GLU A 120 2.57 11.29 -17.73
CA GLU A 120 1.15 11.44 -17.94
C GLU A 120 0.65 12.76 -17.33
N LYS A 121 -0.16 13.51 -18.07
CA LYS A 121 -0.71 14.81 -17.63
C LYS A 121 -2.24 14.79 -17.53
N ASP A 122 -2.88 13.73 -18.00
CA ASP A 122 -4.28 13.46 -17.74
C ASP A 122 -4.46 12.97 -16.30
N GLY A 123 -5.18 13.74 -15.50
CA GLY A 123 -5.41 13.43 -14.09
C GLY A 123 -6.10 12.10 -13.85
N ASN A 124 -7.00 11.65 -14.73
CA ASN A 124 -7.68 10.36 -14.57
C ASN A 124 -6.69 9.21 -14.77
N LYS A 125 -5.82 9.30 -15.77
CA LYS A 125 -4.79 8.27 -15.99
C LYS A 125 -3.72 8.27 -14.90
N GLN A 126 -3.41 9.42 -14.31
CA GLN A 126 -2.56 9.50 -13.12
C GLN A 126 -3.21 8.76 -11.93
N ILE A 127 -4.52 8.92 -11.73
CA ILE A 127 -5.28 8.21 -10.69
C ILE A 127 -5.30 6.70 -10.97
N ASP A 128 -5.53 6.28 -12.22
CA ASP A 128 -5.51 4.87 -12.62
C ASP A 128 -4.16 4.22 -12.28
N LEU A 129 -3.04 4.90 -12.54
CA LEU A 129 -1.70 4.41 -12.21
C LEU A 129 -1.50 4.22 -10.69
N ILE A 130 -1.98 5.16 -9.88
CA ILE A 130 -1.91 5.07 -8.41
C ILE A 130 -2.76 3.90 -7.91
N ASN A 131 -3.98 3.75 -8.44
CA ASN A 131 -4.87 2.65 -8.10
C ASN A 131 -4.29 1.28 -8.50
N GLU A 132 -3.71 1.16 -9.69
CA GLU A 132 -3.02 -0.05 -10.14
C GLU A 132 -1.86 -0.41 -9.20
N ALA A 133 -1.07 0.58 -8.76
CA ALA A 133 0.00 0.36 -7.79
C ALA A 133 -0.52 -0.11 -6.43
N ALA A 134 -1.61 0.48 -5.93
CA ALA A 134 -2.23 0.05 -4.68
C ALA A 134 -2.75 -1.40 -4.77
N MET A 135 -3.43 -1.75 -5.87
CA MET A 135 -3.89 -3.12 -6.11
C MET A 135 -2.71 -4.11 -6.21
N ALA A 136 -1.63 -3.73 -6.90
CA ALA A 136 -0.45 -4.57 -7.04
C ALA A 136 0.22 -4.85 -5.68
N ILE A 137 0.31 -3.83 -4.81
CA ILE A 137 0.83 -3.99 -3.44
C ILE A 137 -0.03 -4.96 -2.63
N LEU A 138 -1.36 -4.76 -2.60
CA LEU A 138 -2.26 -5.58 -1.77
C LEU A 138 -2.36 -7.04 -2.27
N ASN A 139 -2.26 -7.25 -3.58
CA ASN A 139 -2.28 -8.58 -4.18
C ASN A 139 -0.94 -9.34 -4.07
N ASN A 140 0.12 -8.73 -3.54
CA ASN A 140 1.40 -9.42 -3.38
C ASN A 140 1.36 -10.40 -2.19
N GLU A 141 0.98 -11.66 -2.45
CA GLU A 141 0.89 -12.73 -1.46
C GLU A 141 2.17 -13.01 -0.66
N LYS A 142 3.34 -12.60 -1.18
CA LYS A 142 4.65 -12.87 -0.58
C LYS A 142 5.16 -11.75 0.34
N SER A 143 4.39 -10.67 0.49
CA SER A 143 4.82 -9.49 1.22
C SER A 143 4.09 -9.38 2.56
N ASP A 144 4.86 -9.49 3.66
CA ASP A 144 4.35 -9.20 5.01
C ASP A 144 4.29 -7.69 5.31
N ILE A 145 4.72 -6.84 4.36
CA ILE A 145 4.87 -5.38 4.54
C ILE A 145 3.88 -4.57 3.69
N LYS A 146 2.75 -5.19 3.27
CA LYS A 146 1.70 -4.53 2.46
C LYS A 146 1.23 -3.21 3.04
N GLN A 147 1.00 -3.18 4.35
CA GLN A 147 0.60 -1.97 5.08
C GLN A 147 1.61 -0.84 4.84
N VAL A 148 2.88 -1.09 5.13
CA VAL A 148 3.95 -0.10 5.00
C VAL A 148 4.05 0.42 3.56
N ASN A 149 3.94 -0.48 2.58
CA ASN A 149 3.99 -0.12 1.17
C ASN A 149 2.80 0.73 0.71
N ILE A 150 1.58 0.40 1.15
CA ILE A 150 0.39 1.22 0.87
C ILE A 150 0.51 2.61 1.48
N ILE A 151 1.00 2.70 2.72
CA ILE A 151 1.24 3.99 3.38
C ILE A 151 2.29 4.81 2.62
N ALA A 152 3.38 4.19 2.19
CA ALA A 152 4.41 4.85 1.39
C ALA A 152 3.88 5.33 0.02
N LEU A 153 2.96 4.58 -0.61
CA LEU A 153 2.30 5.02 -1.84
C LEU A 153 1.40 6.24 -1.60
N ALA A 154 0.63 6.26 -0.51
CA ALA A 154 -0.22 7.39 -0.15
C ALA A 154 0.62 8.65 0.14
N GLU A 155 1.70 8.51 0.91
CA GLU A 155 2.65 9.58 1.19
C GLU A 155 3.31 10.10 -0.09
N ASN A 156 3.79 9.20 -0.95
CA ASN A 156 4.37 9.57 -2.22
C ASN A 156 3.37 10.34 -3.10
N THR A 157 2.10 9.91 -3.15
CA THR A 157 1.03 10.58 -3.89
C THR A 157 0.83 12.02 -3.38
N ILE A 158 0.74 12.22 -2.07
CA ILE A 158 0.53 13.54 -1.45
C ILE A 158 1.73 14.47 -1.71
N ASN A 159 2.95 13.93 -1.68
CA ASN A 159 4.18 14.69 -1.83
C ASN A 159 4.65 14.84 -3.29
N ASN A 160 3.94 14.26 -4.26
CA ASN A 160 4.33 14.34 -5.66
C ASN A 160 4.05 15.73 -6.23
N ASN A 161 5.08 16.38 -6.79
CA ASN A 161 4.99 17.75 -7.34
C ASN A 161 4.40 17.80 -8.76
N ASP A 162 4.31 16.67 -9.46
CA ASP A 162 3.68 16.57 -10.78
C ASP A 162 2.14 16.42 -10.70
N LEU A 163 1.59 16.21 -9.51
CA LEU A 163 0.15 16.11 -9.27
C LEU A 163 -0.44 17.44 -8.84
N THR A 164 -1.59 17.79 -9.43
CA THR A 164 -2.42 18.89 -8.90
C THR A 164 -3.00 18.52 -7.55
N PRO A 165 -3.36 19.50 -6.68
CA PRO A 165 -4.00 19.20 -5.39
C PRO A 165 -5.24 18.30 -5.50
N ASP A 166 -6.07 18.52 -6.51
CA ASP A 166 -7.28 17.70 -6.72
C ASP A 166 -6.93 16.28 -7.16
N THR A 167 -5.88 16.11 -7.98
CA THR A 167 -5.38 14.79 -8.36
C THR A 167 -4.77 14.05 -7.16
N LYS A 168 -4.12 14.76 -6.22
CA LYS A 168 -3.62 14.16 -4.97
C LYS A 168 -4.78 13.61 -4.14
N VAL A 169 -5.85 14.41 -3.96
CA VAL A 169 -7.08 13.98 -3.28
C VAL A 169 -7.67 12.75 -3.94
N ALA A 170 -7.88 12.79 -5.26
CA ALA A 170 -8.49 11.68 -5.98
C ALA A 170 -7.62 10.41 -5.95
N GLY A 171 -6.29 10.55 -6.05
CA GLY A 171 -5.34 9.44 -5.95
C GLY A 171 -5.35 8.77 -4.58
N VAL A 172 -5.28 9.54 -3.49
CA VAL A 172 -5.38 8.99 -2.12
C VAL A 172 -6.76 8.38 -1.87
N ASN A 173 -7.82 9.01 -2.37
CA ASN A 173 -9.17 8.46 -2.27
C ASN A 173 -9.31 7.12 -3.00
N ALA A 174 -8.62 6.94 -4.13
CA ALA A 174 -8.54 5.66 -4.81
C ALA A 174 -7.82 4.63 -3.92
N VAL A 175 -6.66 4.97 -3.33
CA VAL A 175 -5.94 4.09 -2.39
C VAL A 175 -6.83 3.64 -1.22
N LEU A 176 -7.57 4.58 -0.60
CA LEU A 176 -8.51 4.28 0.49
C LEU A 176 -9.61 3.30 0.05
N GLU A 177 -10.15 3.47 -1.16
CA GLU A 177 -11.15 2.57 -1.74
C GLU A 177 -10.55 1.19 -2.06
N THR A 178 -9.30 1.13 -2.54
CA THR A 178 -8.58 -0.13 -2.76
C THR A 178 -8.40 -0.90 -1.46
N ILE A 179 -7.95 -0.23 -0.38
CA ILE A 179 -7.79 -0.84 0.95
C ILE A 179 -9.13 -1.40 1.45
N LYS A 180 -10.21 -0.61 1.36
CA LYS A 180 -11.56 -1.04 1.76
C LYS A 180 -11.97 -2.33 1.05
N ASN A 181 -11.78 -2.37 -0.27
CA ASN A 181 -12.24 -3.46 -1.13
C ASN A 181 -11.34 -4.69 -1.11
N ASP A 182 -10.13 -4.60 -0.57
CA ASP A 182 -9.24 -5.75 -0.42
C ASP A 182 -9.86 -6.80 0.51
N GLN A 183 -9.97 -8.04 0.02
CA GLN A 183 -10.58 -9.13 0.79
C GLN A 183 -9.58 -9.88 1.66
N ASN A 184 -8.28 -9.64 1.47
CA ASN A 184 -7.20 -10.38 2.13
C ASN A 184 -6.70 -9.69 3.40
N THR A 185 -6.95 -8.39 3.54
CA THR A 185 -6.60 -7.59 4.72
C THR A 185 -7.74 -7.62 5.73
N PRO A 186 -7.49 -7.96 7.01
CA PRO A 186 -8.48 -7.86 8.08
C PRO A 186 -9.00 -6.44 8.27
N ASP A 187 -10.28 -6.28 8.59
CA ASP A 187 -10.91 -4.94 8.72
C ASP A 187 -10.24 -4.08 9.81
N LEU A 188 -9.73 -4.70 10.89
CA LEU A 188 -8.96 -3.99 11.90
C LEU A 188 -7.62 -3.45 11.35
N GLU A 189 -6.97 -4.17 10.43
CA GLU A 189 -5.75 -3.68 9.78
C GLU A 189 -6.07 -2.56 8.78
N LYS A 190 -7.18 -2.67 8.05
CA LYS A 190 -7.69 -1.58 7.19
C LYS A 190 -7.94 -0.30 7.99
N SER A 191 -8.54 -0.43 9.18
CA SER A 191 -8.79 0.73 10.05
C SER A 191 -7.51 1.51 10.38
N LYS A 192 -6.39 0.80 10.65
CA LYS A 192 -5.08 1.41 10.90
C LYS A 192 -4.49 2.03 9.63
N MET A 193 -4.68 1.41 8.47
CA MET A 193 -4.25 2.00 7.20
C MET A 193 -4.98 3.32 6.92
N PHE A 194 -6.29 3.39 7.21
CA PHE A 194 -7.06 4.63 7.09
C PHE A 194 -6.55 5.71 8.04
N GLU A 195 -6.35 5.38 9.32
CA GLU A 195 -5.79 6.28 10.33
C GLU A 195 -4.47 6.91 9.87
N VAL A 196 -3.50 6.07 9.49
CA VAL A 196 -2.17 6.55 9.08
C VAL A 196 -2.23 7.36 7.79
N THR A 197 -3.08 6.98 6.83
CA THR A 197 -3.27 7.74 5.59
C THR A 197 -3.84 9.13 5.88
N VAL A 198 -4.82 9.23 6.78
CA VAL A 198 -5.36 10.53 7.25
C VAL A 198 -4.27 11.33 7.96
N ALA A 199 -3.44 10.71 8.79
CA ALA A 199 -2.38 11.40 9.51
C ALA A 199 -1.39 12.07 8.54
N ILE A 200 -1.02 11.38 7.46
CA ILE A 200 -0.18 11.95 6.40
C ILE A 200 -0.87 13.13 5.73
N ALA A 201 -2.15 12.98 5.36
CA ALA A 201 -2.91 14.04 4.70
C ALA A 201 -3.05 15.30 5.56
N LEU A 202 -3.49 15.16 6.81
CA LEU A 202 -3.75 16.30 7.70
C LEU A 202 -2.48 17.08 8.05
N ASN A 203 -1.34 16.40 8.13
CA ASN A 203 -0.05 17.00 8.45
C ASN A 203 0.75 17.45 7.22
N SER A 204 0.24 17.20 6.00
CA SER A 204 0.92 17.64 4.80
C SER A 204 0.88 19.15 4.62
N GLU A 205 2.00 19.73 4.18
CA GLU A 205 2.10 21.12 3.73
C GLU A 205 1.65 21.27 2.26
N ASN A 206 1.46 20.16 1.55
CA ASN A 206 1.10 20.14 0.13
C ASN A 206 -0.41 20.18 -0.13
N LEU A 207 -1.22 20.32 0.93
CA LEU A 207 -2.68 20.30 0.90
C LEU A 207 -3.24 21.48 1.69
N GLU A 208 -4.22 22.16 1.11
CA GLU A 208 -5.02 23.17 1.80
C GLU A 208 -6.08 22.50 2.71
N PRO A 209 -6.64 23.23 3.70
CA PRO A 209 -7.66 22.69 4.60
C PRO A 209 -8.82 22.00 3.88
N LYS A 210 -9.27 22.54 2.74
CA LYS A 210 -10.33 21.94 1.92
C LYS A 210 -9.96 20.53 1.42
N GLN A 211 -8.74 20.33 0.91
CA GLN A 211 -8.31 19.01 0.43
C GLN A 211 -8.11 18.02 1.58
N LYS A 212 -7.58 18.50 2.71
CA LYS A 212 -7.44 17.72 3.95
C LYS A 212 -8.79 17.20 4.43
N GLN A 213 -9.82 18.05 4.43
CA GLN A 213 -11.18 17.69 4.80
C GLN A 213 -11.77 16.64 3.84
N GLN A 214 -11.58 16.80 2.52
CA GLN A 214 -12.06 15.83 1.54
C GLN A 214 -11.46 14.43 1.72
N MET A 215 -10.16 14.34 2.01
CA MET A 215 -9.50 13.06 2.30
C MET A 215 -9.96 12.47 3.64
N LEU A 216 -10.14 13.30 4.66
CA LEU A 216 -10.68 12.90 5.96
C LEU A 216 -12.09 12.31 5.80
N GLU A 217 -12.99 13.03 5.15
CA GLU A 217 -14.37 12.60 4.90
C GLU A 217 -14.41 11.27 4.13
N LYS A 218 -13.53 11.10 3.14
CA LYS A 218 -13.42 9.83 2.42
C LYS A 218 -12.96 8.70 3.33
N ALA A 219 -11.97 8.94 4.19
CA ALA A 219 -11.48 7.95 5.14
C ALA A 219 -12.55 7.54 6.16
N VAL A 220 -13.36 8.49 6.62
CA VAL A 220 -14.53 8.23 7.47
C VAL A 220 -15.55 7.39 6.71
N ASP A 221 -15.91 7.76 5.47
CA ASP A 221 -16.86 7.00 4.65
C ASP A 221 -16.43 5.54 4.48
N VAL A 222 -15.16 5.29 4.14
CA VAL A 222 -14.67 3.91 3.98
C VAL A 222 -14.53 3.20 5.32
N GLY A 223 -14.18 3.90 6.40
CA GLY A 223 -14.13 3.36 7.76
C GLY A 223 -15.50 2.90 8.27
N LEU A 224 -16.55 3.69 8.00
CA LEU A 224 -17.94 3.34 8.33
C LEU A 224 -18.47 2.14 7.53
N SER A 225 -17.84 1.82 6.39
CA SER A 225 -18.22 0.69 5.55
C SER A 225 -17.56 -0.65 5.93
N LEU A 226 -16.67 -0.66 6.94
CA LEU A 226 -16.09 -1.91 7.46
C LEU A 226 -17.18 -2.83 8.02
N LYS A 227 -16.97 -4.15 7.99
CA LYS A 227 -18.06 -5.13 8.18
C LYS A 227 -18.51 -5.23 9.64
N ASP A 228 -17.59 -5.15 10.59
CA ASP A 228 -17.88 -5.33 12.01
C ASP A 228 -17.82 -4.01 12.81
N ASP A 229 -18.60 -3.96 13.88
CA ASP A 229 -18.71 -2.80 14.77
C ASP A 229 -17.38 -2.38 15.40
N THR A 230 -16.51 -3.34 15.68
CA THR A 230 -15.25 -3.09 16.40
C THR A 230 -14.26 -2.41 15.47
N SER A 231 -14.11 -2.91 14.25
CA SER A 231 -13.26 -2.30 13.23
C SER A 231 -13.79 -0.94 12.79
N ARG A 232 -15.11 -0.76 12.67
CA ARG A 232 -15.73 0.56 12.43
C ARG A 232 -15.40 1.54 13.54
N ALA A 233 -15.61 1.15 14.80
CA ALA A 233 -15.28 2.00 15.95
C ALA A 233 -13.80 2.34 16.00
N ALA A 234 -12.92 1.36 15.77
CA ALA A 234 -11.47 1.57 15.72
C ALA A 234 -11.06 2.56 14.62
N ALA A 235 -11.69 2.47 13.44
CA ALA A 235 -11.43 3.41 12.35
C ALA A 235 -11.83 4.84 12.72
N ILE A 236 -13.05 5.04 13.24
CA ILE A 236 -13.55 6.37 13.62
C ILE A 236 -12.76 6.95 14.79
N ASP A 237 -12.47 6.15 15.80
CA ASP A 237 -11.69 6.59 16.96
C ASP A 237 -10.25 6.96 16.56
N GLY A 238 -9.60 6.17 15.70
CA GLY A 238 -8.24 6.45 15.21
C GLY A 238 -8.19 7.69 14.32
N ILE A 239 -9.17 7.86 13.42
CA ILE A 239 -9.30 9.06 12.59
C ILE A 239 -9.52 10.30 13.46
N THR A 240 -10.39 10.21 14.47
CA THR A 240 -10.66 11.29 15.43
C THR A 240 -9.39 11.67 16.19
N ASP A 241 -8.67 10.68 16.72
CA ASP A 241 -7.39 10.91 17.42
C ASP A 241 -6.37 11.59 16.49
N THR A 242 -6.37 11.22 15.22
CA THR A 242 -5.49 11.81 14.21
C THR A 242 -5.82 13.27 13.95
N VAL A 243 -7.11 13.63 13.88
CA VAL A 243 -7.53 15.03 13.78
C VAL A 243 -7.03 15.83 14.99
N ILE A 244 -7.24 15.32 16.20
CA ILE A 244 -6.84 15.98 17.45
C ILE A 244 -5.31 16.18 17.50
N LYS A 245 -4.54 15.16 17.12
CA LYS A 245 -3.07 15.17 17.15
C LYS A 245 -2.43 15.88 15.95
N SER A 246 -3.20 16.27 14.95
CA SER A 246 -2.67 16.93 13.76
C SER A 246 -2.07 18.31 14.07
N ASN A 247 -1.26 18.81 13.13
CA ASN A 247 -0.67 20.15 13.17
C ASN A 247 -1.64 21.27 12.75
N LEU A 248 -2.93 20.97 12.60
CA LEU A 248 -3.97 21.94 12.27
C LEU A 248 -4.19 22.95 13.41
N SER A 249 -4.74 24.12 13.07
CA SER A 249 -5.22 25.07 14.08
C SER A 249 -6.39 24.46 14.88
N THR A 250 -6.65 24.96 16.10
CA THR A 250 -7.79 24.47 16.89
C THR A 250 -9.13 24.64 16.16
N GLU A 251 -9.29 25.73 15.40
CA GLU A 251 -10.48 26.00 14.58
C GLU A 251 -10.63 24.98 13.44
N ASP A 252 -9.54 24.70 12.72
CA ASP A 252 -9.54 23.69 11.67
C ASP A 252 -9.80 22.30 12.25
N LYS A 253 -9.20 21.95 13.40
CA LYS A 253 -9.50 20.68 14.10
C LYS A 253 -10.98 20.57 14.44
N GLY A 254 -11.59 21.63 14.95
CA GLY A 254 -13.03 21.68 15.22
C GLY A 254 -13.85 21.42 13.96
N THR A 255 -13.50 22.08 12.86
CA THR A 255 -14.17 21.87 11.56
C THR A 255 -14.04 20.43 11.07
N MET A 256 -12.85 19.83 11.20
CA MET A 256 -12.59 18.44 10.83
C MET A 256 -13.40 17.46 11.70
N LEU A 257 -13.47 17.68 13.01
CA LEU A 257 -14.27 16.83 13.90
C LEU A 257 -15.78 16.92 13.59
N ILE A 258 -16.28 18.12 13.29
CA ILE A 258 -17.67 18.29 12.84
C ILE A 258 -17.92 17.52 11.54
N ALA A 259 -16.97 17.53 10.60
CA ALA A 259 -17.09 16.74 9.38
C ALA A 259 -17.13 15.22 9.65
N VAL A 260 -16.36 14.72 10.63
CA VAL A 260 -16.46 13.32 11.09
C VAL A 260 -17.86 13.04 11.64
N ASP A 261 -18.36 13.91 12.53
CA ASP A 261 -19.69 13.77 13.14
C ASP A 261 -20.81 13.75 12.08
N ASP A 262 -20.77 14.67 11.13
CA ASP A 262 -21.75 14.76 10.05
C ASP A 262 -21.80 13.47 9.21
N LYS A 263 -20.64 12.89 8.90
CA LYS A 263 -20.54 11.61 8.18
C LYS A 263 -21.07 10.43 9.00
N VAL A 264 -20.75 10.36 10.29
CA VAL A 264 -21.28 9.32 11.18
C VAL A 264 -22.81 9.44 11.26
N ASN A 265 -23.33 10.66 11.42
CA ASN A 265 -24.77 10.92 11.51
C ASN A 265 -25.52 10.56 10.22
N ALA A 266 -24.92 10.87 9.06
CA ALA A 266 -25.48 10.57 7.74
C ALA A 266 -25.37 9.09 7.31
N SER A 267 -24.60 8.28 8.03
CA SER A 267 -24.40 6.86 7.71
C SER A 267 -25.70 6.03 7.75
N GLU A 268 -25.71 4.85 7.15
CA GLU A 268 -26.86 3.92 7.21
C GLU A 268 -26.84 2.99 8.44
N LEU A 269 -25.98 3.28 9.43
CA LEU A 269 -25.85 2.48 10.65
C LEU A 269 -27.09 2.57 11.54
N SER A 270 -27.22 1.61 12.46
CA SER A 270 -28.29 1.64 13.46
C SER A 270 -28.19 2.89 14.35
N ASN A 271 -29.32 3.39 14.85
CA ASN A 271 -29.30 4.54 15.76
C ASN A 271 -28.42 4.29 17.00
N ALA A 272 -28.39 3.06 17.51
CA ALA A 272 -27.56 2.70 18.66
C ALA A 272 -26.05 2.81 18.34
N GLU A 273 -25.63 2.30 17.18
CA GLU A 273 -24.25 2.42 16.72
C GLU A 273 -23.85 3.87 16.45
N LYS A 274 -24.70 4.64 15.75
CA LYS A 274 -24.46 6.08 15.52
C LYS A 274 -24.22 6.83 16.82
N GLN A 275 -25.11 6.65 17.82
CA GLN A 275 -24.98 7.33 19.11
C GLN A 275 -23.69 6.94 19.84
N LYS A 276 -23.25 5.68 19.72
CA LYS A 276 -21.97 5.23 20.28
C LYS A 276 -20.78 5.92 19.60
N LEU A 277 -20.77 5.98 18.27
CA LEU A 277 -19.70 6.60 17.50
C LEU A 277 -19.65 8.12 17.72
N LEU A 278 -20.78 8.82 17.56
CA LEU A 278 -20.90 10.26 17.83
C LEU A 278 -20.51 10.61 19.26
N GLY A 279 -20.96 9.81 20.23
CA GLY A 279 -20.59 9.99 21.63
C GLY A 279 -19.08 9.89 21.86
N SER A 280 -18.38 9.01 21.12
CA SER A 280 -16.92 8.90 21.19
C SER A 280 -16.22 10.14 20.59
N VAL A 281 -16.63 10.56 19.40
CA VAL A 281 -16.05 11.72 18.70
C VAL A 281 -16.21 12.99 19.53
N LEU A 282 -17.43 13.28 19.99
CA LEU A 282 -17.74 14.45 20.82
C LEU A 282 -16.98 14.41 22.15
N LYS A 283 -16.95 13.26 22.82
CA LYS A 283 -16.22 13.11 24.09
C LYS A 283 -14.75 13.46 23.92
N LYS A 284 -14.08 12.89 22.90
CA LYS A 284 -12.66 13.17 22.63
C LYS A 284 -12.44 14.64 22.28
N GLY A 285 -13.29 15.21 21.41
CA GLY A 285 -13.21 16.62 21.04
C GLY A 285 -13.30 17.58 22.23
N VAL A 286 -14.16 17.28 23.21
CA VAL A 286 -14.30 18.06 24.46
C VAL A 286 -13.12 17.82 25.42
N GLU A 287 -12.70 16.56 25.61
CA GLU A 287 -11.60 16.19 26.51
C GLU A 287 -10.28 16.87 26.08
N ASP A 288 -10.03 16.97 24.77
CA ASP A 288 -8.86 17.64 24.19
C ASP A 288 -9.06 19.15 23.92
N GLN A 289 -10.17 19.74 24.39
CA GLN A 289 -10.48 21.17 24.26
C GLN A 289 -10.49 21.69 22.82
N VAL A 290 -10.83 20.81 21.86
CA VAL A 290 -11.03 21.18 20.45
C VAL A 290 -12.47 21.66 20.24
N LEU A 291 -13.44 21.02 20.91
CA LEU A 291 -14.85 21.38 20.90
C LEU A 291 -15.26 21.99 22.24
N SER A 292 -16.29 22.86 22.22
CA SER A 292 -16.83 23.56 23.39
C SER A 292 -18.02 22.84 24.02
#